data_AF-A0A851UXC4-F1
#
_entry.id   AF-A0A851UXC4-F1
#
_cell.length_a   1.000
_cell.length_b   1.000
_cell.length_c   1.000
_cell.angle_alpha   90.00
_cell.angle_beta   90.00
_cell.angle_gamma   90.00
#
_symmetry.space_group_name_H-M   'P 1'
#
loop_
_entity.id
_entity.type
_entity.pdbx_description
1 polymer ?
#
loop_
_entity_poly.entity_id
_entity_poly.type
_entity_poly.pdbx_seq_one_letter_code
_entity_poly.pdbx_strand_id
1 'polypeptide(L)'
;AEGRGGVAQVHPRAHPGARLTPALSPPQGFPGAGQPYPGGPYGGGPPPGPYGQPQPGGPYGGGPAPGPYGQPPGPYGQPPGPYGQPPGPYGQPQAGAYGGGPPPGGNAPPGVDPEAFSWFQTVDTDHSGFISVKELKQALVNNNWSSFNDETCQLMINMFDKTRSGRIDVYGFSALLRFIQQWRSLFQQYDRDQSGSISFSELQQAFSQMGYNLSPQFSQLLLARYAQRSPSPSIQLDRFIHICMQLQSLTDAFREKDTALLGNVRLSYEDFLSMVVTRML
;
A
#
# COMPACT_ATOMS: atom_id res chain seq x y z
N ALA A 1 -48.18 1.96 51.11
CA ALA A 1 -48.30 1.25 49.82
C ALA A 1 -47.32 1.91 48.85
N GLU A 2 -46.06 1.48 48.90
CA GLU A 2 -44.98 2.02 48.07
C GLU A 2 -44.94 1.27 46.74
N GLY A 3 -45.08 2.02 45.64
CA GLY A 3 -45.03 1.50 44.28
C GLY A 3 -43.59 1.24 43.83
N ARG A 4 -43.27 -0.03 43.58
CA ARG A 4 -42.04 -0.47 42.90
C ARG A 4 -42.18 -0.22 41.39
N GLY A 5 -41.41 0.73 40.86
CA GLY A 5 -41.19 0.89 39.42
C GLY A 5 -39.76 0.49 39.06
N GLY A 6 -39.55 -0.79 38.73
CA GLY A 6 -38.28 -1.28 38.20
C GLY A 6 -38.15 -0.90 36.72
N VAL A 7 -37.31 0.08 36.42
CA VAL A 7 -36.88 0.38 35.05
C VAL A 7 -35.82 -0.63 34.63
N ALA A 8 -36.22 -1.58 33.78
CA ALA A 8 -35.31 -2.45 33.06
C ALA A 8 -34.48 -1.60 32.08
N GLN A 9 -33.21 -1.36 32.41
CA GLN A 9 -32.23 -0.87 31.44
C GLN A 9 -31.94 -2.02 30.46
N VAL A 10 -32.48 -1.89 29.25
CA VAL A 10 -32.09 -2.69 28.09
C VAL A 10 -30.66 -2.30 27.73
N HIS A 11 -29.69 -3.11 28.17
CA HIS A 11 -28.33 -3.10 27.63
C HIS A 11 -28.38 -3.41 26.13
N PRO A 12 -27.71 -2.63 25.26
CA PRO A 12 -27.46 -3.09 23.91
C PRO A 12 -26.50 -4.29 23.99
N ARG A 13 -27.02 -5.48 23.67
CA ARG A 13 -26.23 -6.69 23.48
C ARG A 13 -25.18 -6.40 22.40
N ALA A 14 -23.90 -6.46 22.77
CA ALA A 14 -22.83 -6.55 21.80
C ALA A 14 -23.07 -7.79 20.93
N HIS A 15 -23.33 -7.57 19.64
CA HIS A 15 -23.46 -8.65 18.67
C HIS A 15 -22.06 -9.26 18.45
N PRO A 16 -21.90 -10.58 18.64
CA PRO A 16 -20.66 -11.27 18.26
C PRO A 16 -20.68 -11.42 16.73
N GLY A 17 -19.81 -10.69 16.04
CA GLY A 17 -19.68 -10.77 14.58
C GLY A 17 -19.67 -9.43 13.86
N ALA A 18 -19.09 -8.38 14.45
CA ALA A 18 -18.80 -7.14 13.73
C ALA A 18 -17.78 -7.43 12.62
N ARG A 19 -18.31 -7.81 11.44
CA ARG A 19 -17.59 -7.79 10.17
C ARG A 19 -16.98 -6.41 10.04
N LEU A 20 -15.68 -6.34 9.77
CA LEU A 20 -14.97 -5.11 9.42
C LEU A 20 -15.60 -4.55 8.14
N THR A 21 -16.71 -3.83 8.24
CA THR A 21 -16.98 -2.77 7.27
C THR A 21 -15.83 -1.80 7.47
N PRO A 22 -14.97 -1.54 6.47
CA PRO A 22 -13.98 -0.49 6.63
C PRO A 22 -14.74 0.77 7.02
N ALA A 23 -14.47 1.28 8.22
CA ALA A 23 -14.83 2.65 8.50
C ALA A 23 -14.12 3.46 7.41
N LEU A 24 -14.88 4.20 6.61
CA LEU A 24 -14.36 5.10 5.56
C LEU A 24 -13.64 6.32 6.19
N SER A 25 -13.24 6.19 7.45
CA SER A 25 -12.59 7.20 8.27
C SER A 25 -11.14 6.78 8.45
N PRO A 26 -10.19 7.73 8.44
CA PRO A 26 -8.80 7.40 8.76
C PRO A 26 -8.75 6.65 10.10
N PRO A 27 -7.85 5.67 10.24
CA PRO A 27 -7.72 4.93 11.48
C PRO A 27 -7.56 5.90 12.65
N GLN A 28 -8.37 5.76 13.69
CA GLN A 28 -8.20 6.54 14.91
C GLN A 28 -7.36 5.73 15.88
N GLY A 29 -6.19 6.28 16.21
CA GLY A 29 -5.28 5.69 17.16
C GLY A 29 -5.84 5.65 18.58
N PHE A 30 -5.12 4.98 19.45
CA PHE A 30 -5.51 4.74 20.84
C PHE A 30 -5.30 6.00 21.69
N PRO A 31 -6.35 6.62 22.26
CA PRO A 31 -6.22 7.85 23.06
C PRO A 31 -5.70 7.61 24.49
N GLY A 32 -5.48 6.36 24.90
CA GLY A 32 -5.07 6.01 26.26
C GLY A 32 -3.58 6.25 26.52
N ALA A 33 -3.33 6.96 27.62
CA ALA A 33 -2.07 7.40 28.19
C ALA A 33 -1.41 8.63 27.52
N GLY A 34 -2.01 9.80 27.80
CA GLY A 34 -1.23 11.03 27.90
C GLY A 34 -0.16 10.89 28.99
N GLN A 35 1.10 10.90 28.56
CA GLN A 35 2.35 11.30 29.24
C GLN A 35 3.48 10.41 28.70
N PRO A 36 4.50 10.97 28.03
CA PRO A 36 5.73 10.23 27.78
C PRO A 36 6.39 9.97 29.15
N TYR A 37 6.65 8.72 29.49
CA TYR A 37 7.53 8.41 30.61
C TYR A 37 8.89 9.08 30.35
N PRO A 38 9.39 9.95 31.24
CA PRO A 38 10.73 10.51 31.12
C PRO A 38 11.75 9.38 31.32
N GLY A 39 12.80 9.40 30.49
CA GLY A 39 13.77 8.32 30.36
C GLY A 39 14.41 7.87 31.67
N GLY A 40 14.58 6.55 31.78
CA GLY A 40 15.47 5.90 32.75
C GLY A 40 16.66 5.26 32.01
N PRO A 41 17.91 5.43 32.48
CA PRO A 41 19.10 5.01 31.76
C PRO A 41 19.36 3.51 32.01
N TYR A 42 19.15 2.68 31.00
CA TYR A 42 19.59 1.30 31.06
C TYR A 42 21.04 1.18 30.59
N GLY A 43 21.92 0.92 31.57
CA GLY A 43 23.00 -0.06 31.47
C GLY A 43 24.15 0.25 30.53
N GLY A 44 25.23 0.82 31.09
CA GLY A 44 26.52 0.94 30.43
C GLY A 44 27.11 -0.43 30.07
N GLY A 45 27.46 -0.60 28.79
CA GLY A 45 28.35 -1.66 28.33
C GLY A 45 29.82 -1.26 28.60
N PRO A 46 30.70 -2.23 28.92
CA PRO A 46 32.11 -1.95 29.21
C PRO A 46 32.90 -1.52 27.96
N PRO A 47 34.01 -0.78 28.12
CA PRO A 47 34.75 -0.17 27.01
C PRO A 47 35.60 -1.20 26.25
N PRO A 48 35.80 -1.05 24.92
CA PRO A 48 36.79 -1.83 24.21
C PRO A 48 38.21 -1.31 24.50
N GLY A 49 39.07 -2.21 24.97
CA GLY A 49 40.51 -1.96 25.17
C GLY A 49 41.31 -1.94 23.86
N PRO A 50 42.56 -1.43 23.89
CA PRO A 50 43.31 -1.07 22.69
C PRO A 50 44.21 -2.20 22.22
N TYR A 51 44.07 -2.58 20.94
CA TYR A 51 45.02 -3.42 20.21
C TYR A 51 45.13 -2.78 18.81
N GLY A 52 46.26 -2.38 18.25
CA GLY A 52 47.65 -2.79 18.42
C GLY A 52 48.18 -2.98 16.99
N GLN A 53 48.96 -2.02 16.46
CA GLN A 53 49.71 -2.21 15.21
C GLN A 53 50.94 -3.09 15.47
N PRO A 54 51.40 -3.89 14.48
CA PRO A 54 52.61 -3.46 13.75
C PRO A 54 52.63 -3.80 12.22
N GLN A 55 53.51 -3.09 11.51
CA GLN A 55 53.94 -3.22 10.09
C GLN A 55 54.82 -4.49 9.82
N PRO A 56 55.60 -4.61 8.72
CA PRO A 56 55.30 -4.66 7.25
C PRO A 56 55.90 -5.95 6.58
N GLY A 57 55.50 -6.29 5.35
CA GLY A 57 56.20 -7.33 4.55
C GLY A 57 55.67 -7.46 3.12
N GLY A 58 56.58 -7.43 2.13
CA GLY A 58 56.30 -7.39 0.67
C GLY A 58 56.07 -8.75 -0.01
N PRO A 59 56.55 -8.96 -1.26
CA PRO A 59 55.70 -8.88 -2.46
C PRO A 59 55.68 -10.17 -3.31
N TYR A 60 54.58 -10.41 -4.03
CA TYR A 60 54.42 -11.34 -5.17
C TYR A 60 53.22 -10.84 -6.00
N GLY A 61 53.11 -10.82 -7.33
CA GLY A 61 53.92 -11.28 -8.46
C GLY A 61 52.97 -11.50 -9.67
N GLY A 62 53.34 -11.03 -10.88
CA GLY A 62 52.76 -11.37 -12.20
C GLY A 62 51.39 -10.76 -12.54
N GLY A 63 51.04 -10.30 -13.75
CA GLY A 63 51.63 -10.24 -15.09
C GLY A 63 50.54 -9.64 -16.04
N PRO A 64 50.86 -9.19 -17.28
CA PRO A 64 50.01 -8.27 -18.05
C PRO A 64 49.33 -8.86 -19.30
N ALA A 65 48.19 -8.26 -19.72
CA ALA A 65 47.75 -8.02 -21.13
C ALA A 65 46.30 -7.46 -21.16
N PRO A 66 45.98 -6.55 -22.08
CA PRO A 66 45.05 -6.94 -23.15
C PRO A 66 45.44 -6.43 -24.55
N GLY A 67 45.07 -7.21 -25.57
CA GLY A 67 45.38 -6.97 -26.98
C GLY A 67 44.48 -5.92 -27.67
N PRO A 68 44.91 -5.42 -28.84
CA PRO A 68 44.16 -4.43 -29.64
C PRO A 68 43.42 -5.10 -30.81
N TYR A 69 42.35 -4.51 -31.35
CA TYR A 69 42.03 -4.43 -32.81
C TYR A 69 40.73 -3.63 -33.02
N GLY A 70 40.76 -2.66 -33.95
CA GLY A 70 39.58 -1.94 -34.43
C GLY A 70 39.92 -0.58 -35.06
N GLN A 71 40.18 -0.55 -36.36
CA GLN A 71 40.51 0.64 -37.18
C GLN A 71 39.25 1.35 -37.77
N PRO A 72 39.39 2.57 -38.35
CA PRO A 72 38.35 3.63 -38.47
C PRO A 72 37.81 3.84 -39.94
N PRO A 73 37.01 4.91 -40.25
CA PRO A 73 36.03 4.94 -41.37
C PRO A 73 36.38 5.84 -42.59
N GLY A 74 35.61 5.73 -43.70
CA GLY A 74 35.55 6.71 -44.82
C GLY A 74 34.90 6.19 -46.14
N PRO A 75 34.72 7.03 -47.20
CA PRO A 75 33.45 7.75 -47.48
C PRO A 75 32.99 7.90 -48.98
N TYR A 76 31.83 8.55 -49.22
CA TYR A 76 31.28 9.24 -50.43
C TYR A 76 30.76 8.49 -51.69
N GLY A 77 29.60 8.96 -52.21
CA GLY A 77 29.18 8.83 -53.62
C GLY A 77 27.67 9.01 -53.93
N GLN A 78 27.28 10.07 -54.66
CA GLN A 78 26.02 10.27 -55.42
C GLN A 78 26.36 10.48 -56.94
N PRO A 79 25.43 10.85 -57.86
CA PRO A 79 24.34 10.14 -58.58
C PRO A 79 24.61 10.16 -60.13
N PRO A 80 23.69 9.90 -61.14
CA PRO A 80 22.44 10.67 -61.49
C PRO A 80 21.26 9.83 -62.08
N GLY A 81 20.00 10.30 -62.13
CA GLY A 81 19.36 10.88 -63.34
C GLY A 81 18.04 10.18 -63.76
N PRO A 82 17.12 10.82 -64.53
CA PRO A 82 15.68 10.98 -64.18
C PRO A 82 14.68 10.29 -65.15
N TYR A 83 13.37 10.29 -64.85
CA TYR A 83 12.23 10.63 -65.76
C TYR A 83 10.85 10.35 -65.09
N GLY A 84 9.93 11.34 -65.10
CA GLY A 84 8.47 11.14 -65.11
C GLY A 84 7.63 11.68 -63.93
N GLN A 85 6.92 12.80 -64.16
CA GLN A 85 5.76 13.33 -63.40
C GLN A 85 4.57 13.52 -64.40
N PRO A 86 3.34 13.91 -64.01
CA PRO A 86 2.35 13.39 -63.02
C PRO A 86 0.95 13.22 -63.74
N PRO A 87 -0.31 13.24 -63.16
CA PRO A 87 -0.90 14.08 -62.08
C PRO A 87 -1.76 13.35 -61.00
N GLY A 88 -2.03 14.03 -59.87
CA GLY A 88 -2.85 13.56 -58.72
C GLY A 88 -4.38 13.75 -58.88
N PRO A 89 -5.21 13.91 -57.80
CA PRO A 89 -4.92 13.84 -56.36
C PRO A 89 -5.96 13.02 -55.54
N TYR A 90 -5.53 12.12 -54.63
CA TYR A 90 -6.40 11.61 -53.56
C TYR A 90 -5.62 11.32 -52.26
N GLY A 91 -6.08 11.95 -51.17
CA GLY A 91 -6.03 11.44 -49.79
C GLY A 91 -4.67 11.29 -49.11
N GLN A 92 -4.27 12.29 -48.31
CA GLN A 92 -3.24 12.13 -47.29
C GLN A 92 -3.67 11.15 -46.18
N PRO A 93 -2.73 10.42 -45.56
CA PRO A 93 -3.00 9.59 -44.37
C PRO A 93 -3.16 10.49 -43.15
N GLN A 94 -4.36 10.48 -42.56
CA GLN A 94 -4.63 11.21 -41.33
C GLN A 94 -4.03 10.46 -40.14
N ALA A 95 -3.06 11.10 -39.49
CA ALA A 95 -2.60 10.75 -38.16
C ALA A 95 -3.80 10.77 -37.19
N GLY A 96 -4.21 9.58 -36.75
CA GLY A 96 -5.25 9.40 -35.74
C GLY A 96 -4.74 9.84 -34.38
N ALA A 97 -5.21 11.01 -33.95
CA ALA A 97 -5.02 11.57 -32.63
C ALA A 97 -5.50 10.61 -31.53
N TYR A 98 -4.74 10.59 -30.45
CA TYR A 98 -5.06 10.02 -29.15
C TYR A 98 -6.41 10.60 -28.67
N GLY A 99 -7.49 9.84 -28.86
CA GLY A 99 -8.84 10.29 -28.57
C GLY A 99 -9.83 9.13 -28.61
N GLY A 100 -9.49 8.03 -27.94
CA GLY A 100 -10.42 6.94 -27.68
C GLY A 100 -11.31 7.30 -26.48
N GLY A 101 -12.43 7.97 -26.73
CA GLY A 101 -13.53 8.00 -25.77
C GLY A 101 -14.06 6.56 -25.54
N PRO A 102 -14.54 6.22 -24.34
CA PRO A 102 -14.97 4.85 -24.04
C PRO A 102 -16.13 4.39 -24.96
N PRO A 103 -16.23 3.07 -25.24
CA PRO A 103 -17.29 2.51 -26.07
C PRO A 103 -18.69 2.79 -25.47
N PRO A 104 -19.77 2.69 -26.27
CA PRO A 104 -21.11 3.08 -25.84
C PRO A 104 -21.51 2.29 -24.60
N GLY A 105 -21.64 2.98 -23.48
CA GLY A 105 -21.90 2.39 -22.18
C GLY A 105 -23.16 1.56 -22.19
N GLY A 106 -23.03 0.27 -21.85
CA GLY A 106 -24.13 -0.41 -21.19
C GLY A 106 -24.46 0.41 -19.94
N ASN A 107 -25.71 0.81 -19.76
CA ASN A 107 -26.11 1.59 -18.60
C ASN A 107 -25.62 0.88 -17.33
N ALA A 108 -24.84 1.60 -16.52
CA ALA A 108 -24.33 1.07 -15.27
C ALA A 108 -25.51 0.56 -14.41
N PRO A 109 -25.37 -0.58 -13.71
CA PRO A 109 -26.42 -1.10 -12.85
C PRO A 109 -26.84 -0.06 -11.79
N PRO A 110 -28.12 -0.03 -11.37
CA PRO A 110 -28.57 0.90 -10.33
C PRO A 110 -27.74 0.78 -9.05
N GLY A 111 -27.18 1.90 -8.59
CA GLY A 111 -26.33 1.94 -7.38
C GLY A 111 -24.83 1.71 -7.62
N VAL A 112 -24.42 1.44 -8.86
CA VAL A 112 -23.02 1.37 -9.28
C VAL A 112 -22.59 2.70 -9.86
N ASP A 113 -21.38 3.14 -9.50
CA ASP A 113 -20.77 4.31 -10.12
C ASP A 113 -20.49 4.08 -11.63
N PRO A 114 -20.91 4.98 -12.54
CA PRO A 114 -20.63 4.82 -13.96
C PRO A 114 -19.14 4.70 -14.28
N GLU A 115 -18.29 5.41 -13.53
CA GLU A 115 -16.84 5.30 -13.69
C GLU A 115 -16.34 3.92 -13.25
N ALA A 116 -16.84 3.43 -12.12
CA ALA A 116 -16.51 2.09 -11.64
C ALA A 116 -16.98 1.00 -12.62
N PHE A 117 -18.13 1.18 -13.26
CA PHE A 117 -18.61 0.24 -14.28
C PHE A 117 -17.68 0.20 -15.49
N SER A 118 -17.24 1.36 -16.00
CA SER A 118 -16.29 1.42 -17.11
C SER A 118 -14.94 0.78 -16.74
N TRP A 119 -14.44 1.03 -15.54
CA TRP A 119 -13.22 0.38 -15.06
C TRP A 119 -13.42 -1.12 -14.91
N PHE A 120 -14.54 -1.55 -14.34
CA PHE A 120 -14.87 -2.96 -14.16
C PHE A 120 -14.75 -3.74 -15.47
N GLN A 121 -15.32 -3.22 -16.56
CA GLN A 121 -15.26 -3.84 -17.88
C GLN A 121 -13.84 -3.97 -18.44
N THR A 122 -12.93 -3.10 -18.00
CA THR A 122 -11.52 -3.14 -18.41
C THR A 122 -10.70 -4.08 -17.53
N VAL A 123 -11.04 -4.17 -16.24
CA VAL A 123 -10.35 -5.03 -15.27
C VAL A 123 -10.80 -6.49 -15.37
N ASP A 124 -12.08 -6.74 -15.68
CA ASP A 124 -12.67 -8.06 -15.93
C ASP A 124 -12.24 -8.59 -17.31
N THR A 125 -10.98 -9.03 -17.39
CA THR A 125 -10.34 -9.42 -18.66
C THR A 125 -10.89 -10.71 -19.24
N ASP A 126 -11.40 -11.60 -18.38
CA ASP A 126 -12.03 -12.86 -18.81
C ASP A 126 -13.55 -12.73 -19.01
N HIS A 127 -14.11 -11.55 -18.75
CA HIS A 127 -15.53 -11.22 -18.85
C HIS A 127 -16.42 -12.18 -18.05
N SER A 128 -15.92 -12.67 -16.91
CA SER A 128 -16.67 -13.58 -16.05
C SER A 128 -17.78 -12.87 -15.25
N GLY A 129 -17.78 -11.54 -15.22
CA GLY A 129 -18.66 -10.74 -14.38
C GLY A 129 -18.18 -10.64 -12.93
N PHE A 130 -16.93 -11.04 -12.65
CA PHE A 130 -16.30 -10.97 -11.34
C PHE A 130 -14.83 -10.59 -11.46
N ILE A 131 -14.34 -9.71 -10.59
CA ILE A 131 -12.91 -9.40 -10.50
C ILE A 131 -12.21 -10.38 -9.57
N SER A 132 -11.21 -11.08 -10.10
CA SER A 132 -10.27 -11.88 -9.33
C SER A 132 -9.12 -11.05 -8.75
N VAL A 133 -8.42 -11.61 -7.76
CA VAL A 133 -7.20 -11.02 -7.18
C VAL A 133 -6.15 -10.75 -8.25
N LYS A 134 -6.03 -11.66 -9.24
CA LYS A 134 -5.08 -11.54 -10.34
C LYS A 134 -5.40 -10.34 -11.22
N GLU A 135 -6.66 -10.17 -11.60
CA GLU A 135 -7.13 -9.05 -12.42
C GLU A 135 -6.98 -7.73 -11.69
N LEU A 136 -7.36 -7.69 -10.41
CA LEU A 136 -7.16 -6.51 -9.58
C LEU A 136 -5.68 -6.11 -9.51
N LYS A 137 -4.78 -7.08 -9.29
CA LYS A 137 -3.33 -6.83 -9.26
C LYS A 137 -2.81 -6.28 -10.59
N GLN A 138 -3.32 -6.78 -11.71
CA GLN A 138 -2.92 -6.31 -13.04
C GLN A 138 -3.42 -4.89 -13.32
N ALA A 139 -4.55 -4.51 -12.75
CA ALA A 139 -5.14 -3.18 -12.91
C ALA A 139 -4.51 -2.11 -11.99
N LEU A 140 -3.94 -2.50 -10.86
CA LEU A 140 -3.40 -1.56 -9.87
C LEU A 140 -1.88 -1.39 -9.97
N VAL A 141 -1.47 -0.14 -10.15
CA VAL A 141 -0.06 0.26 -10.19
C VAL A 141 0.22 1.38 -9.17
N ASN A 142 1.37 1.27 -8.51
CA ASN A 142 1.87 2.32 -7.63
C ASN A 142 2.39 3.51 -8.45
N ASN A 143 2.63 4.65 -7.79
CA ASN A 143 3.15 5.86 -8.44
C ASN A 143 4.53 5.65 -9.08
N ASN A 144 5.34 4.74 -8.52
CA ASN A 144 6.63 4.34 -9.06
C ASN A 144 6.55 3.26 -10.15
N TRP A 145 5.37 2.99 -10.70
CA TRP A 145 5.09 1.96 -11.72
C TRP A 145 5.29 0.52 -11.26
N SER A 146 5.53 0.28 -9.97
CA SER A 146 5.55 -1.07 -9.42
C SER A 146 4.13 -1.64 -9.30
N SER A 147 4.00 -2.95 -9.47
CA SER A 147 2.74 -3.64 -9.21
C SER A 147 2.37 -3.56 -7.74
N PHE A 148 1.07 -3.50 -7.47
CA PHE A 148 0.56 -3.67 -6.12
C PHE A 148 0.94 -5.03 -5.56
N ASN A 149 1.12 -5.06 -4.25
CA ASN A 149 1.37 -6.26 -3.52
C ASN A 149 0.21 -7.26 -3.52
N ASP A 150 0.54 -8.54 -3.71
CA ASP A 150 -0.36 -9.69 -3.60
C ASP A 150 -1.19 -9.72 -2.31
N GLU A 151 -0.55 -9.65 -1.13
CA GLU A 151 -1.29 -9.72 0.14
C GLU A 151 -2.27 -8.54 0.31
N THR A 152 -1.90 -7.37 -0.22
CA THR A 152 -2.75 -6.16 -0.18
C THR A 152 -3.93 -6.30 -1.13
N CYS A 153 -3.73 -6.79 -2.35
CA CYS A 153 -4.82 -7.09 -3.28
C CYS A 153 -5.77 -8.15 -2.71
N GLN A 154 -5.24 -9.20 -2.09
CA GLN A 154 -6.05 -10.23 -1.45
C GLN A 154 -6.89 -9.66 -0.30
N LEU A 155 -6.28 -8.84 0.56
CA LEU A 155 -6.98 -8.15 1.65
C LEU A 155 -8.13 -7.31 1.09
N MET A 156 -7.87 -6.51 0.05
CA MET A 156 -8.86 -5.67 -0.60
C MET A 156 -10.04 -6.48 -1.16
N ILE A 157 -9.78 -7.59 -1.86
CA ILE A 157 -10.83 -8.48 -2.33
C ILE A 157 -11.66 -9.01 -1.15
N ASN A 158 -11.01 -9.53 -0.10
CA ASN A 158 -11.69 -10.13 1.04
C ASN A 158 -12.61 -9.16 1.78
N MET A 159 -12.28 -7.86 1.80
CA MET A 159 -13.11 -6.83 2.44
C MET A 159 -14.45 -6.60 1.73
N PHE A 160 -14.47 -6.73 0.41
CA PHE A 160 -15.65 -6.46 -0.42
C PHE A 160 -16.31 -7.73 -0.98
N ASP A 161 -15.67 -8.89 -0.80
CA ASP A 161 -16.23 -10.21 -1.13
C ASP A 161 -17.28 -10.64 -0.10
N LYS A 162 -18.53 -10.33 -0.41
CA LYS A 162 -19.67 -10.67 0.45
C LYS A 162 -19.90 -12.18 0.55
N THR A 163 -19.60 -12.93 -0.51
CA THR A 163 -19.93 -14.35 -0.67
C THR A 163 -18.78 -15.29 -0.31
N ARG A 164 -17.59 -14.76 0.00
CA ARG A 164 -16.35 -15.53 0.26
C ARG A 164 -15.95 -16.42 -0.92
N SER A 165 -16.21 -15.95 -2.14
CA SER A 165 -15.88 -16.64 -3.38
C SER A 165 -14.40 -16.45 -3.81
N GLY A 166 -13.68 -15.55 -3.15
CA GLY A 166 -12.34 -15.10 -3.54
C GLY A 166 -12.35 -14.10 -4.69
N ARG A 167 -13.52 -13.59 -5.08
CA ARG A 167 -13.75 -12.65 -6.18
C ARG A 167 -14.84 -11.65 -5.80
N ILE A 168 -14.90 -10.50 -6.48
CA ILE A 168 -15.91 -9.46 -6.23
C ILE A 168 -16.72 -9.17 -7.48
N ASP A 169 -18.02 -8.93 -7.30
CA ASP A 169 -18.90 -8.46 -8.36
C ASP A 169 -18.73 -6.94 -8.60
N VAL A 170 -19.48 -6.40 -9.56
CA VAL A 170 -19.44 -4.97 -9.90
C VAL A 170 -19.79 -4.04 -8.74
N TYR A 171 -20.67 -4.46 -7.83
CA TYR A 171 -21.05 -3.67 -6.66
C TYR A 171 -19.91 -3.63 -5.64
N GLY A 172 -19.28 -4.78 -5.38
CA GLY A 172 -18.07 -4.88 -4.56
C GLY A 172 -16.92 -4.08 -5.14
N PHE A 173 -16.72 -4.15 -6.46
CA PHE A 173 -15.69 -3.38 -7.15
C PHE A 173 -15.95 -1.87 -7.10
N SER A 174 -17.20 -1.41 -7.25
CA SER A 174 -17.54 0.00 -7.11
C SER A 174 -17.24 0.54 -5.71
N ALA A 175 -17.52 -0.24 -4.66
CA ALA A 175 -17.14 0.10 -3.30
C ALA A 175 -15.61 0.09 -3.10
N LEU A 176 -14.92 -0.91 -3.65
CA LEU A 176 -13.46 -1.00 -3.60
C LEU A 176 -12.79 0.18 -4.31
N LEU A 177 -13.28 0.59 -5.47
CA LEU A 177 -12.71 1.71 -6.22
C LEU A 177 -12.81 3.01 -5.42
N ARG A 178 -13.97 3.27 -4.79
CA ARG A 178 -14.14 4.42 -3.87
C ARG A 178 -13.20 4.34 -2.69
N PHE A 179 -13.01 3.16 -2.11
CA PHE A 179 -12.06 2.94 -1.03
C PHE A 179 -10.63 3.26 -1.47
N ILE A 180 -10.19 2.78 -2.64
CA ILE A 180 -8.86 3.06 -3.18
C ILE A 180 -8.69 4.56 -3.43
N GLN A 181 -9.68 5.23 -4.03
CA GLN A 181 -9.64 6.68 -4.28
C GLN A 181 -9.47 7.48 -2.98
N GLN A 182 -10.20 7.12 -1.92
CA GLN A 182 -10.05 7.76 -0.60
C GLN A 182 -8.65 7.57 -0.02
N TRP A 183 -8.10 6.35 -0.09
CA TRP A 183 -6.73 6.09 0.34
C TRP A 183 -5.69 6.84 -0.48
N ARG A 184 -5.90 7.02 -1.79
CA ARG A 184 -5.03 7.86 -2.62
C ARG A 184 -5.04 9.32 -2.16
N SER A 185 -6.21 9.88 -1.88
CA SER A 185 -6.32 11.24 -1.35
C SER A 185 -5.64 11.38 0.00
N LEU A 186 -5.82 10.43 0.91
CA LEU A 186 -5.16 10.42 2.21
C LEU A 186 -3.64 10.28 2.09
N PHE A 187 -3.17 9.40 1.20
CA PHE A 187 -1.75 9.21 0.93
C PHE A 187 -1.10 10.49 0.41
N GLN A 188 -1.74 11.19 -0.53
CA GLN A 188 -1.26 12.47 -1.04
C GLN A 188 -1.22 13.58 0.02
N GLN A 189 -2.07 13.51 1.04
CA GLN A 189 -2.03 14.45 2.15
C GLN A 189 -0.78 14.26 3.02
N TYR A 190 -0.29 13.02 3.14
CA TYR A 190 0.88 12.68 3.95
C TYR A 190 2.19 12.72 3.17
N ASP A 191 2.17 12.50 1.86
CA ASP A 191 3.29 12.68 0.93
C ASP A 191 3.48 14.17 0.64
N ARG A 192 4.15 14.88 1.57
CA ARG A 192 4.22 16.34 1.58
C ARG A 192 5.18 16.87 0.53
N ASP A 193 6.21 16.10 0.24
CA ASP A 193 7.18 16.43 -0.80
C ASP A 193 6.74 15.97 -2.20
N GLN A 194 5.57 15.32 -2.30
CA GLN A 194 5.00 14.79 -3.54
C GLN A 194 5.96 13.83 -4.27
N SER A 195 6.77 13.10 -3.51
CA SER A 195 7.70 12.10 -4.05
C SER A 195 6.98 10.89 -4.65
N GLY A 196 5.69 10.73 -4.38
CA GLY A 196 4.89 9.57 -4.73
C GLY A 196 5.07 8.41 -3.74
N SER A 197 5.74 8.64 -2.61
CA SER A 197 6.07 7.64 -1.59
C SER A 197 6.08 8.26 -0.19
N ILE A 198 5.90 7.46 0.86
CA ILE A 198 5.94 7.94 2.24
C ILE A 198 7.32 7.64 2.84
N SER A 199 8.07 8.69 3.16
CA SER A 199 9.33 8.62 3.90
C SER A 199 9.12 8.27 5.39
N PHE A 200 10.21 8.00 6.11
CA PHE A 200 10.15 7.78 7.57
C PHE A 200 9.51 8.95 8.32
N SER A 201 9.90 10.19 7.98
CA SER A 201 9.39 11.41 8.59
C SER A 201 7.89 11.60 8.34
N GLU A 202 7.43 11.34 7.13
CA GLU A 202 6.02 11.45 6.76
C GLU A 202 5.21 10.33 7.40
N LEU A 203 5.76 9.12 7.50
CA LEU A 203 5.11 8.01 8.19
C LEU A 203 4.83 8.32 9.67
N GLN A 204 5.82 8.88 10.36
CA GLN A 204 5.69 9.34 11.75
C GLN A 204 4.62 10.44 11.88
N GLN A 205 4.61 11.42 10.97
CA GLN A 205 3.60 12.47 10.95
C GLN A 205 2.20 11.90 10.68
N ALA A 206 2.07 10.98 9.74
CA ALA A 206 0.81 10.34 9.38
C ALA A 206 0.23 9.58 10.57
N PHE A 207 1.03 8.76 11.26
CA PHE A 207 0.57 8.04 12.46
C PHE A 207 0.15 8.99 13.59
N SER A 208 0.92 10.05 13.82
CA SER A 208 0.55 11.06 14.82
C SER A 208 -0.77 11.76 14.47
N GLN A 209 -0.98 12.14 13.20
CA GLN A 209 -2.23 12.75 12.73
C GLN A 209 -3.43 11.80 12.78
N MET A 210 -3.19 10.50 12.57
CA MET A 210 -4.16 9.44 12.80
C MET A 210 -4.44 9.19 14.30
N GLY A 211 -3.74 9.87 15.21
CA GLY A 211 -3.93 9.74 16.65
C GLY A 211 -3.19 8.56 17.28
N TYR A 212 -2.24 7.95 16.56
CA TYR A 212 -1.38 6.92 17.13
C TYR A 212 -0.16 7.53 17.83
N ASN A 213 0.10 7.07 19.05
CA ASN A 213 1.31 7.41 19.80
C ASN A 213 2.37 6.29 19.66
N LEU A 214 2.96 6.17 18.46
CA LEU A 214 3.94 5.13 18.16
C LEU A 214 5.37 5.65 18.31
N SER A 215 6.24 4.85 18.93
CA SER A 215 7.64 5.20 19.05
C SER A 215 8.35 5.27 17.69
N PRO A 216 9.40 6.10 17.56
CA PRO A 216 10.22 6.14 16.36
C PRO A 216 10.80 4.76 15.99
N GLN A 217 11.18 3.96 16.98
CA GLN A 217 11.72 2.61 16.79
C GLN A 217 10.68 1.68 16.18
N PHE A 218 9.42 1.74 16.62
CA PHE A 218 8.35 0.95 16.03
C PHE A 218 8.04 1.38 14.59
N SER A 219 8.09 2.68 14.29
CA SER A 219 7.93 3.16 12.92
C SER A 219 9.08 2.76 12.01
N GLN A 220 10.31 2.73 12.51
CA GLN A 220 11.46 2.17 11.78
C GLN A 220 11.29 0.68 11.52
N LEU A 221 10.74 -0.08 12.48
CA LEU A 221 10.43 -1.50 12.29
C LEU A 221 9.42 -1.69 11.15
N LEU A 222 8.33 -0.91 11.13
CA LEU A 222 7.34 -0.94 10.05
C LEU A 222 7.98 -0.59 8.69
N LEU A 223 8.79 0.47 8.65
CA LEU A 223 9.49 0.87 7.44
C LEU A 223 10.40 -0.25 6.93
N ALA A 224 11.22 -0.84 7.79
CA ALA A 224 12.13 -1.94 7.42
C ALA A 224 11.40 -3.20 6.97
N ARG A 225 10.18 -3.44 7.46
CA ARG A 225 9.35 -4.61 7.11
C ARG A 225 8.64 -4.47 5.77
N TYR A 226 8.18 -3.26 5.43
CA TYR A 226 7.25 -3.03 4.32
C TYR A 226 7.83 -2.19 3.17
N ALA A 227 8.87 -1.39 3.42
CA ALA A 227 9.57 -0.69 2.35
C ALA A 227 10.41 -1.65 1.52
N GLN A 228 10.60 -1.31 0.25
CA GLN A 228 11.60 -1.98 -0.57
C GLN A 228 13.00 -1.65 -0.03
N ARG A 229 13.92 -2.61 -0.12
CA ARG A 229 15.32 -2.39 0.26
C ARG A 229 15.95 -1.40 -0.73
N SER A 230 16.17 -0.19 -0.26
CA SER A 230 16.83 0.88 -1.01
C SER A 230 17.68 1.74 -0.07
N PRO A 231 18.60 2.56 -0.61
CA PRO A 231 19.37 3.53 0.19
C PRO A 231 18.49 4.54 0.94
N SER A 232 17.30 4.82 0.40
CA SER A 232 16.30 5.73 0.95
C SER A 232 14.95 4.99 1.01
N PRO A 233 14.70 4.18 2.05
CA PRO A 233 13.50 3.36 2.14
C PRO A 233 12.25 4.24 2.28
N SER A 234 11.27 3.98 1.43
CA SER A 234 9.97 4.64 1.45
C SER A 234 8.84 3.64 1.18
N ILE A 235 7.64 4.00 1.62
CA ILE A 235 6.44 3.15 1.57
C ILE A 235 5.57 3.61 0.42
N GLN A 236 5.24 2.67 -0.47
CA GLN A 236 4.29 2.89 -1.57
C GLN A 236 2.85 2.78 -1.06
N LEU A 237 1.90 3.25 -1.86
CA LEU A 237 0.48 3.31 -1.49
C LEU A 237 -0.07 1.97 -1.02
N ASP A 238 0.16 0.89 -1.76
CA ASP A 238 -0.30 -0.45 -1.42
C ASP A 238 0.19 -0.87 -0.02
N ARG A 239 1.47 -0.66 0.27
CA ARG A 239 2.07 -0.95 1.58
C ARG A 239 1.54 -0.07 2.68
N PHE A 240 1.29 1.19 2.40
CA PHE A 240 0.71 2.12 3.37
C PHE A 240 -0.71 1.68 3.77
N ILE A 241 -1.55 1.32 2.80
CA ILE A 241 -2.90 0.79 3.05
C ILE A 241 -2.80 -0.48 3.91
N HIS A 242 -1.91 -1.40 3.56
CA HIS A 242 -1.71 -2.64 4.30
C HIS A 242 -1.38 -2.40 5.77
N ILE A 243 -0.41 -1.52 6.05
CA ILE A 243 0.01 -1.18 7.41
C ILE A 243 -1.14 -0.57 8.19
N CYS A 244 -1.86 0.39 7.60
CA CYS A 244 -2.94 1.08 8.28
C CYS A 244 -4.10 0.13 8.63
N MET A 245 -4.46 -0.77 7.72
CA MET A 245 -5.50 -1.78 7.96
C MET A 245 -5.10 -2.76 9.07
N GLN A 246 -3.84 -3.21 9.10
CA GLN A 246 -3.35 -4.06 10.19
C GLN A 246 -3.34 -3.31 11.53
N LEU A 247 -2.83 -2.08 11.56
CA LEU A 247 -2.79 -1.28 12.78
C LEU A 247 -4.20 -1.03 13.32
N GLN A 248 -5.16 -0.73 12.46
CA GLN A 248 -6.56 -0.56 12.87
C GLN A 248 -7.12 -1.83 13.49
N SER A 249 -7.01 -2.98 12.80
CA SER A 249 -7.53 -4.26 13.29
C SER A 249 -6.92 -4.65 14.63
N LEU A 250 -5.60 -4.49 14.77
CA LEU A 250 -4.87 -4.76 16.02
C LEU A 250 -5.23 -3.79 17.13
N THR A 251 -5.42 -2.50 16.81
CA THR A 251 -5.79 -1.48 17.78
C THR A 251 -7.20 -1.72 18.30
N ASP A 252 -8.14 -2.07 17.44
CA ASP A 252 -9.50 -2.41 17.85
C ASP A 252 -9.51 -3.65 18.77
N ALA A 253 -8.75 -4.68 18.40
CA ALA A 253 -8.59 -5.87 19.23
C ALA A 253 -7.97 -5.56 20.61
N PHE A 254 -6.97 -4.67 20.65
CA PHE A 254 -6.37 -4.21 21.89
C PHE A 254 -7.36 -3.41 22.74
N ARG A 255 -8.14 -2.51 22.13
CA ARG A 255 -9.17 -1.69 22.80
C ARG A 255 -10.26 -2.52 23.45
N GLU A 256 -10.65 -3.62 22.81
CA GLU A 256 -11.63 -4.56 23.37
C GLU A 256 -11.15 -5.21 24.67
N LYS A 257 -9.83 -5.32 24.86
CA LYS A 257 -9.22 -5.89 26.06
C LYS A 257 -8.81 -4.82 27.07
N ASP A 258 -8.34 -3.66 26.63
CA ASP A 258 -7.98 -2.51 27.48
C ASP A 258 -9.19 -1.66 27.87
N THR A 259 -10.13 -2.27 28.59
CA THR A 259 -11.36 -1.60 29.05
C THR A 259 -11.10 -0.40 29.98
N ALA A 260 -9.93 -0.37 30.64
CA ALA A 260 -9.51 0.70 31.54
C ALA A 260 -8.69 1.80 30.85
N LEU A 261 -8.38 1.65 29.54
CA LEU A 261 -7.60 2.59 28.73
C LEU A 261 -6.22 2.93 29.34
N LEU A 262 -5.56 1.93 29.92
CA LEU A 262 -4.27 2.09 30.58
C LEU A 262 -3.08 2.04 29.62
N GLY A 263 -3.31 1.65 28.36
CA GLY A 263 -2.27 1.40 27.37
C GLY A 263 -1.51 0.09 27.61
N ASN A 264 -2.00 -0.77 28.50
CA ASN A 264 -1.43 -2.08 28.79
C ASN A 264 -2.53 -3.11 29.11
N VAL A 265 -2.32 -4.34 28.67
CA VAL A 265 -3.26 -5.46 28.86
C VAL A 265 -2.50 -6.69 29.32
N ARG A 266 -3.03 -7.41 30.30
CA ARG A 266 -2.56 -8.73 30.69
C ARG A 266 -3.41 -9.79 30.00
N LEU A 267 -2.80 -10.58 29.12
CA LEU A 267 -3.45 -11.67 28.39
C LEU A 267 -2.89 -13.02 28.82
N SER A 268 -3.75 -14.04 28.87
CA SER A 268 -3.28 -15.43 28.84
C SER A 268 -2.74 -15.77 27.44
N TYR A 269 -1.98 -16.86 27.32
CA TYR A 269 -1.46 -17.28 26.02
C TYR A 269 -2.58 -17.59 25.01
N GLU A 270 -3.64 -18.27 25.42
CA GLU A 270 -4.78 -18.61 24.55
C GLU A 270 -5.59 -17.37 24.15
N ASP A 271 -5.75 -16.40 25.05
CA ASP A 271 -6.40 -15.13 24.72
C ASP A 271 -5.60 -14.35 23.69
N PHE A 272 -4.27 -14.35 23.82
CA PHE A 272 -3.38 -13.73 22.84
C PHE A 272 -3.51 -14.41 21.47
N LEU A 273 -3.43 -15.74 21.41
CA LEU A 273 -3.58 -16.47 20.16
C LEU A 273 -4.96 -16.23 19.53
N SER A 274 -6.02 -16.31 20.32
CA SER A 274 -7.40 -16.08 19.84
C SER A 274 -7.58 -14.67 19.28
N MET A 275 -6.99 -13.67 19.94
CA MET A 275 -7.00 -12.28 19.47
C MET A 275 -6.31 -12.14 18.11
N VAL A 276 -5.12 -12.73 17.95
CA VAL A 276 -4.37 -12.66 16.68
C VAL A 276 -5.09 -13.42 15.56
N VAL A 277 -5.51 -14.66 15.81
CA VAL A 277 -6.16 -15.51 14.80
C VAL A 277 -7.48 -14.92 14.31
N THR A 278 -8.26 -14.29 15.18
CA THR A 278 -9.58 -13.73 14.80
C THR A 278 -9.45 -12.42 14.01
N ARG A 279 -8.31 -11.72 14.11
CA ARG A 279 -8.16 -10.33 13.63
C ARG A 279 -7.10 -10.16 12.55
N MET A 280 -6.19 -11.12 12.39
CA MET A 280 -5.09 -11.06 11.42
C MET A 280 -5.11 -12.17 10.36
N LEU A 281 -5.98 -13.18 10.48
CA LEU A 281 -6.16 -14.27 9.52
C LEU A 281 -7.58 -14.25 8.93
#